data_AF-A0A5Q4FBM8-F1
#
_entry.id   AF-A0A5Q4FBM8-F1
#
_cell.length_a   1.000
_cell.length_b   1.000
_cell.length_c   1.000
_cell.angle_alpha   90.00
_cell.angle_beta   90.00
_cell.angle_gamma   90.00
#
_symmetry.space_group_name_H-M   'P 1'
#
loop_
_entity.id
_entity.type
_entity.pdbx_description
1 polymer ?
#
loop_
_entity_poly.entity_id
_entity_poly.type
_entity_poly.pdbx_seq_one_letter_code
_entity_poly.pdbx_strand_id
1 'polypeptide(L)'
;FPIPRREIEVSSANMHMIPATREIERALKRVRKGDLVRFNGKLVNVEGPGGFRWRTSTTRTDTGNGACELVFVESFEIVRPDGR
;
A
#
# COMPACT_ATOMS: atom_id res chain seq x y z
N PHE A 1 24.20 1.01 9.60
CA PHE A 1 23.26 0.87 8.46
C PHE A 1 23.64 1.91 7.41
N PRO A 2 23.66 1.57 6.11
CA PRO A 2 24.04 2.50 5.03
C PRO A 2 23.06 3.68 4.88
N ILE A 3 21.84 3.55 5.40
CA ILE A 3 20.86 4.62 5.62
C ILE A 3 20.33 4.57 7.07
N PRO A 4 19.88 5.69 7.66
CA PRO A 4 19.32 5.73 9.02
C PRO A 4 18.19 4.72 9.23
N ARG A 5 18.15 4.09 10.42
CA ARG A 5 17.13 3.08 10.76
C ARG A 5 15.70 3.57 10.53
N ARG A 6 15.41 4.81 10.95
CA ARG A 6 14.09 5.43 10.74
C ARG A 6 13.70 5.51 9.27
N GLU A 7 14.67 5.74 8.39
CA GLU A 7 14.44 5.83 6.95
C GLU A 7 14.14 4.47 6.33
N ILE A 8 14.80 3.41 6.81
CA ILE A 8 14.47 2.02 6.45
C ILE A 8 13.04 1.70 6.89
N GLU A 9 12.68 2.04 8.13
CA GLU A 9 11.37 1.73 8.72
C GLU A 9 10.22 2.42 7.98
N VAL A 10 10.35 3.69 7.60
CA VAL A 10 9.30 4.40 6.83
C VAL A 10 9.27 4.04 5.34
N SER A 11 10.37 3.48 4.81
CA SER A 11 10.46 3.06 3.41
C SER A 11 10.10 1.58 3.19
N SER A 12 10.08 0.78 4.27
CA SER A 12 9.78 -0.65 4.24
C SER A 12 8.41 -0.89 4.87
N ALA A 13 7.35 -0.60 4.12
CA ALA A 13 5.96 -0.80 4.57
C ALA A 13 5.39 -2.14 4.06
N ASN A 14 4.64 -2.83 4.91
CA ASN A 14 3.78 -3.94 4.52
C ASN A 14 2.36 -3.39 4.31
N MET A 15 1.98 -3.17 3.05
CA MET A 15 0.72 -2.53 2.68
C MET A 15 -0.29 -3.57 2.17
N HIS A 16 -1.55 -3.42 2.57
CA HIS A 16 -2.69 -4.17 2.02
C HIS A 16 -3.52 -3.24 1.14
N MET A 17 -3.87 -3.68 -0.08
CA MET A 17 -4.52 -2.80 -1.07
C MET A 17 -5.97 -3.21 -1.33
N ILE A 18 -6.87 -2.22 -1.29
CA ILE A 18 -8.26 -2.33 -1.69
C ILE A 18 -8.40 -1.59 -3.04
N PRO A 19 -8.71 -2.28 -4.15
CA PRO A 19 -8.87 -1.62 -5.44
C PRO A 19 -10.18 -0.84 -5.50
N ALA A 20 -10.14 0.42 -5.92
CA ALA A 20 -11.35 1.22 -6.14
C ALA A 20 -12.19 0.72 -7.35
N THR A 21 -11.57 0.02 -8.29
CA THR A 21 -12.23 -0.50 -9.51
C THR A 21 -11.72 -1.88 -9.91
N ARG A 22 -12.47 -2.59 -10.78
CA ARG A 22 -12.03 -3.88 -11.32
C ARG A 22 -10.79 -3.76 -12.20
N GLU A 23 -10.60 -2.61 -12.85
CA GLU A 23 -9.42 -2.31 -13.67
C GLU A 23 -8.16 -2.27 -12.80
N ILE A 24 -8.24 -1.59 -11.65
CA ILE A 24 -7.16 -1.50 -10.66
C ILE A 24 -6.90 -2.88 -10.05
N GLU A 25 -7.94 -3.64 -9.71
CA GLU A 25 -7.79 -5.01 -9.22
C GLU A 25 -7.00 -5.89 -10.21
N ARG A 26 -7.36 -5.84 -11.50
CA ARG A 26 -6.64 -6.56 -12.56
C ARG A 26 -5.20 -6.08 -12.69
N ALA A 27 -4.93 -4.79 -12.49
CA ALA A 27 -3.58 -4.24 -12.53
C ALA A 27 -2.72 -4.74 -11.37
N LEU A 28 -3.25 -4.70 -10.14
CA LEU A 28 -2.60 -5.21 -8.94
C LEU A 28 -2.24 -6.70 -9.07
N LYS A 29 -3.16 -7.52 -9.62
CA LYS A 29 -2.92 -8.96 -9.85
C LYS A 29 -1.81 -9.26 -10.88
N ARG A 30 -1.42 -8.30 -11.71
CA ARG A 30 -0.33 -8.46 -12.69
C ARG A 30 1.05 -8.20 -12.11
N VAL A 31 1.15 -7.58 -10.94
CA VAL A 31 2.44 -7.27 -10.29
C VAL A 31 3.25 -8.54 -10.05
N ARG A 32 4.56 -8.46 -10.28
CA ARG A 32 5.55 -9.51 -10.04
C ARG A 32 6.67 -8.99 -9.16
N LYS A 33 7.41 -9.92 -8.55
CA LYS A 33 8.59 -9.58 -7.77
C LYS A 33 9.60 -8.85 -8.67
N GLY A 34 10.04 -7.67 -8.24
CA GLY A 34 10.99 -6.83 -8.98
C GLY A 34 10.34 -5.71 -9.78
N ASP A 35 9.00 -5.70 -9.92
CA ASP A 35 8.30 -4.59 -10.56
C ASP A 35 8.43 -3.31 -9.73
N LEU A 36 8.73 -2.20 -10.41
CA LEU A 36 8.56 -0.87 -9.84
C LEU A 36 7.10 -0.47 -10.05
N VAL A 37 6.45 0.05 -9.02
CA VAL A 37 5.04 0.44 -9.10
C VAL A 37 4.86 1.87 -8.62
N ARG A 38 3.88 2.57 -9.21
CA ARG A 38 3.38 3.85 -8.72
C ARG A 38 1.89 3.73 -8.50
N PHE A 39 1.42 4.25 -7.37
CA PHE A 39 0.00 4.27 -7.05
C PHE A 39 -0.35 5.47 -6.19
N ASN A 40 -1.62 5.84 -6.20
CA ASN A 40 -2.20 6.85 -5.33
C ASN A 40 -3.48 6.29 -4.69
N GLY A 41 -3.79 6.77 -3.49
CA GLY A 41 -4.94 6.33 -2.73
C GLY A 41 -4.99 6.93 -1.34
N LYS A 42 -5.83 6.34 -0.50
CA LYS A 42 -6.11 6.80 0.87
C LYS A 42 -5.79 5.70 1.87
N LEU A 43 -5.25 6.07 3.03
CA LEU A 43 -5.19 5.16 4.18
C LEU A 43 -6.59 5.09 4.81
N VAL A 44 -7.11 3.89 5.00
CA VAL A 44 -8.51 3.68 5.39
C VAL A 44 -8.64 2.67 6.52
N ASN A 45 -9.65 2.88 7.37
CA ASN A 45 -10.20 1.83 8.22
C ASN A 45 -11.40 1.20 7.51
N VAL A 46 -11.62 -0.11 7.69
CA VAL A 46 -12.76 -0.83 7.10
C VAL A 46 -13.71 -1.26 8.20
N GLU A 47 -15.00 -1.04 7.99
CA GLU A 47 -16.07 -1.58 8.83
C GLU A 47 -17.03 -2.41 7.95
N GLY A 48 -17.60 -3.48 8.49
CA GLY A 48 -18.48 -4.38 7.76
C GLY A 48 -19.56 -5.04 8.63
N PRO A 49 -20.47 -5.82 8.01
CA PRO A 49 -21.55 -6.52 8.72
C PRO A 49 -21.03 -7.41 9.85
N GLY A 50 -21.87 -7.63 10.87
CA GLY A 50 -21.51 -8.48 12.02
C GLY A 50 -20.44 -7.88 12.94
N GLY A 51 -20.19 -6.57 12.85
CA GLY A 51 -19.21 -5.88 13.71
C GLY A 51 -17.76 -6.02 13.24
N PHE A 52 -17.53 -6.46 12.00
CA PHE A 52 -16.20 -6.50 11.43
C PHE A 52 -15.56 -5.12 11.40
N ARG A 53 -14.35 -5.01 11.95
CA ARG A 53 -13.53 -3.79 11.90
C ARG A 53 -12.08 -4.16 11.62
N TRP A 54 -11.52 -3.56 10.58
CA TRP A 54 -10.08 -3.57 10.32
C TRP A 54 -9.56 -2.15 10.52
N ARG A 55 -8.87 -1.95 11.65
CA ARG A 55 -8.18 -0.69 11.93
C ARG A 55 -6.71 -0.79 11.54
N THR A 56 -6.24 0.19 10.80
CA THR A 56 -4.84 0.29 10.36
C THR A 56 -4.30 1.67 10.65
N SER A 57 -2.98 1.81 10.58
CA SER A 57 -2.39 3.14 10.59
C SER A 57 -2.98 4.00 9.45
N THR A 58 -3.31 5.25 9.81
CA THR A 58 -3.67 6.31 8.85
C THR A 58 -2.55 7.35 8.70
N THR A 59 -1.35 7.04 9.19
CA THR A 59 -0.19 7.93 9.16
C THR A 59 1.03 7.17 8.67
N ARG A 60 1.63 7.64 7.56
CA ARG A 60 2.77 7.00 6.90
C ARG A 60 4.05 6.90 7.75
N THR A 61 4.07 7.52 8.92
CA THR A 61 5.22 7.55 9.82
C THR A 61 5.06 6.64 11.04
N ASP A 62 3.97 5.89 11.14
CA ASP A 62 3.76 4.98 12.26
C ASP A 62 4.68 3.76 12.13
N THR A 63 5.35 3.38 13.22
CA THR A 63 6.25 2.23 13.28
C THR A 63 5.82 1.27 14.40
N GLY A 64 6.10 -0.02 14.24
CA GLY A 64 5.79 -1.07 15.24
C GLY A 64 4.60 -1.98 14.88
N ASN A 65 4.16 -2.80 15.84
CA ASN A 65 3.01 -3.70 15.67
C ASN A 65 1.73 -2.87 15.43
N GLY A 66 1.09 -3.05 14.27
CA GLY A 66 -0.10 -2.28 13.86
C GLY A 66 0.17 -1.23 12.76
N ALA A 67 1.43 -1.08 12.33
CA ALA A 67 1.81 -0.21 11.20
C ALA A 67 1.45 -0.77 9.81
N CYS A 68 0.76 -1.92 9.73
CA CYS A 68 0.24 -2.39 8.44
C CYS A 68 -0.80 -1.38 7.94
N GLU A 69 -0.57 -0.84 6.75
CA GLU A 69 -1.40 0.18 6.13
C GLU A 69 -2.45 -0.49 5.22
N LEU A 70 -3.74 -0.16 5.40
CA LEU A 70 -4.76 -0.44 4.40
C LEU A 70 -4.90 0.75 3.46
N VAL A 71 -4.63 0.52 2.17
CA VAL A 71 -4.70 1.56 1.15
C VAL A 71 -5.89 1.30 0.24
N PHE A 72 -6.83 2.24 0.18
CA PHE A 72 -7.84 2.30 -0.88
C PHE A 72 -7.22 2.94 -2.12
N VAL A 73 -6.93 2.12 -3.13
CA VAL A 73 -6.14 2.49 -4.31
C VAL A 73 -7.05 3.08 -5.38
N GLU A 74 -6.80 4.33 -5.75
CA GLU A 74 -7.57 5.11 -6.72
C GLU A 74 -6.84 5.18 -8.08
N SER A 75 -5.52 5.02 -8.12
CA SER A 75 -4.74 4.85 -9.35
C SER A 75 -3.55 3.92 -9.15
N PHE A 76 -3.18 3.17 -10.20
CA PHE A 76 -2.10 2.18 -10.12
C PHE A 76 -1.44 1.95 -11.49
N GLU A 77 -0.11 1.93 -11.51
CA GLU A 77 0.69 1.56 -12.68
C GLU A 77 1.95 0.77 -12.29
N ILE A 78 2.33 -0.17 -13.16
CA ILE A 78 3.66 -0.79 -13.13
C ILE A 78 4.57 0.10 -13.98
N VAL A 79 5.56 0.71 -13.35
CA VAL A 79 6.49 1.66 -13.98
C VAL A 79 7.65 0.86 -14.57
N ARG A 80 7.99 1.14 -15.82
CA ARG A 80 9.26 0.69 -16.37
C ARG A 80 10.34 1.74 -16.10
N PRO A 81 11.54 1.33 -15.68
CA PRO A 81 12.61 2.25 -15.31
C PRO A 81 13.14 3.11 -16.48
N ASP A 82 12.70 2.87 -17.71
CA ASP A 82 13.15 3.55 -18.94
C ASP A 82 12.12 4.52 -19.56
N GLY A 83 10.93 4.69 -18.97
CA GLY A 83 9.97 5.71 -19.41
C GLY A 83 9.48 5.57 -20.86
N ARG A 84 9.56 4.36 -21.45
CA ARG A 84 9.05 4.02 -22.78
C ARG A 84 7.95 2.97 -22.74
#